data_AF-A0AB36YHT2-F1
#
_entry.id   AF-A0AB36YHT2-F1
#
_cell.length_a   1.000
_cell.length_b   1.000
_cell.length_c   1.000
_cell.angle_alpha   90.00
_cell.angle_beta   90.00
_cell.angle_gamma   90.00
#
_symmetry.space_group_name_H-M   'P 1'
#
loop_
_entity.id
_entity.type
_entity.pdbx_description
1 polymer ?
#
loop_
_entity_poly.entity_id
_entity_poly.type
_entity_poly.pdbx_seq_one_letter_code
_entity_poly.pdbx_strand_id
1 'polypeptide(L)' 'MSKRPKPIVLTVLDGWGYRAETQGNAIALARKPAYDELIRKFPNTLIQTSGPAVGLPEGQMGNSEVGHLNIG' A
#
# COMPACT_ATOMS: atom_id res chain seq x y z
N MET A 1 -1.58 34.35 17.25
CA MET A 1 -1.41 33.68 15.94
C MET A 1 -2.21 32.38 15.99
N SER A 2 -3.18 32.17 15.08
CA SER A 2 -3.90 30.90 14.99
C SER A 2 -2.92 29.78 14.59
N LYS A 3 -2.84 28.70 15.39
CA LYS A 3 -2.06 27.51 15.02
C LYS A 3 -2.75 26.86 13.83
N ARG A 4 -2.14 26.96 12.65
CA ARG A 4 -2.58 26.20 11.47
C ARG A 4 -2.45 24.69 11.79
N PRO A 5 -3.51 23.89 11.60
CA PRO A 5 -3.43 22.44 11.72
C PRO A 5 -2.36 21.87 10.78
N LYS A 6 -1.68 20.80 11.20
CA LYS A 6 -0.79 20.01 10.36
C LYS A 6 -1.52 18.71 10.01
N PRO A 7 -2.22 18.64 8.87
CA PRO A 7 -3.03 17.48 8.54
C PRO A 7 -2.15 16.24 8.33
N ILE A 8 -2.67 15.09 8.72
CA ILE A 8 -2.13 13.78 8.38
C ILE A 8 -3.05 13.18 7.31
N VAL A 9 -2.47 12.66 6.24
CA VAL A 9 -3.21 12.05 5.13
C VAL A 9 -2.79 10.59 5.02
N LEU A 10 -3.76 9.68 5.09
CA LEU A 10 -3.62 8.30 4.67
C LEU A 10 -4.12 8.19 3.22
N THR A 11 -3.26 7.72 2.31
CA THR A 11 -3.61 7.49 0.90
C THR A 11 -3.51 6.00 0.61
N VAL A 12 -4.63 5.38 0.21
CA VAL A 12 -4.69 3.96 -0.17
C VAL A 12 -4.70 3.86 -1.69
N LEU A 13 -3.67 3.22 -2.25
CA LEU A 13 -3.64 2.82 -3.65
C LEU A 13 -4.25 1.42 -3.76
N ASP A 14 -5.56 1.33 -4.06
CA ASP A 14 -6.25 0.04 -4.11
C ASP A 14 -5.66 -0.86 -5.22
N GLY A 15 -5.44 -2.15 -4.90
CA GLY A 15 -4.78 -3.11 -5.78
C GLY A 15 -3.27 -2.88 -5.98
N TRP A 16 -2.61 -2.05 -5.16
CA TRP A 16 -1.18 -1.75 -5.29
C TRP A 16 -0.28 -2.67 -4.43
N GLY A 17 0.19 -3.77 -5.01
CA GLY A 17 1.08 -4.74 -4.36
C GLY A 17 2.57 -4.62 -4.72
N TYR A 18 3.42 -5.32 -3.97
CA TYR A 18 4.83 -5.52 -4.30
C TYR A 18 5.08 -6.93 -4.84
N ARG A 19 5.78 -7.02 -5.97
CA ARG A 19 6.27 -8.28 -6.56
C ARG A 19 7.59 -8.00 -7.26
N ALA A 20 8.63 -8.77 -6.94
CA ALA A 20 9.97 -8.58 -7.52
C ALA A 20 10.03 -8.90 -9.03
N GLU A 21 9.27 -9.91 -9.48
CA GLU A 21 9.19 -10.27 -10.90
C GLU A 21 8.43 -9.20 -11.70
N THR A 22 8.98 -8.84 -12.86
CA THR A 22 8.52 -7.73 -13.70
C THR A 22 7.61 -8.19 -14.83
N GLN A 23 7.71 -9.46 -15.26
CA GLN A 23 6.84 -10.00 -16.29
C GLN A 23 5.36 -9.92 -15.84
N GLY A 24 4.54 -9.23 -16.64
CA GLY A 24 3.12 -8.99 -16.37
C GLY A 24 2.85 -8.03 -15.20
N ASN A 25 3.87 -7.33 -14.68
CA ASN A 25 3.72 -6.47 -13.51
C ASN A 25 3.52 -5.01 -13.92
N ALA A 26 2.26 -4.59 -14.02
CA ALA A 26 1.90 -3.23 -14.41
C ALA A 26 2.50 -2.17 -13.47
N ILE A 27 2.57 -2.45 -12.17
CA ILE A 27 3.16 -1.54 -11.20
C ILE A 27 4.64 -1.39 -11.49
N ALA A 28 5.42 -2.46 -11.62
CA ALA A 28 6.85 -2.36 -11.89
C ALA A 28 7.15 -1.65 -13.23
N LEU A 29 6.35 -1.93 -14.27
CA LEU A 29 6.54 -1.42 -15.63
C LEU A 29 6.04 0.02 -15.84
N ALA A 30 5.15 0.53 -15.00
CA ALA A 30 4.61 1.89 -15.16
C ALA A 30 5.67 2.99 -14.93
N ARG A 31 5.46 4.16 -15.55
CA ARG A 31 6.21 5.39 -15.20
C ARG A 31 5.54 6.08 -14.01
N LYS A 32 6.20 6.11 -12.85
CA LYS A 32 5.57 6.48 -11.55
C LYS A 32 6.39 7.52 -10.77
N PRO A 33 6.76 8.69 -11.35
CA PRO A 33 7.79 9.55 -10.79
C PRO A 33 7.52 10.01 -9.35
N ALA A 34 6.26 10.33 -9.01
CA ALA A 34 5.88 10.73 -7.65
C ALA A 34 6.03 9.57 -6.64
N TYR A 35 5.53 8.37 -6.98
CA TYR A 35 5.67 7.19 -6.14
C TYR A 35 7.15 6.79 -5.97
N ASP A 36 7.89 6.77 -7.08
CA ASP A 36 9.32 6.41 -7.11
C ASP A 36 10.17 7.41 -6.31
N GLU A 37 9.77 8.69 -6.28
CA GLU A 37 10.39 9.69 -5.41
C GLU A 37 10.10 9.44 -3.93
N LEU A 38 8.84 9.15 -3.57
CA LEU A 38 8.44 8.88 -2.19
C LEU A 38 9.21 7.69 -1.60
N ILE A 39 9.26 6.57 -2.33
CA ILE A 39 9.96 5.36 -1.89
C ILE A 39 11.47 5.56 -1.80
N ARG A 40 12.07 6.40 -2.66
CA ARG A 40 13.52 6.67 -2.58
C ARG A 40 13.91 7.63 -1.45
N LYS A 41 13.05 8.61 -1.13
CA LYS A 41 13.40 9.70 -0.21
C LYS A 41 12.95 9.48 1.23
N PHE A 42 11.89 8.70 1.46
CA PHE A 42 11.29 8.54 2.78
C PHE A 42 11.32 7.09 3.26
N PRO A 43 11.34 6.84 4.58
CA PRO A 43 11.25 5.50 5.14
C PRO A 43 10.01 4.77 4.62
N ASN A 44 10.20 3.52 4.19
CA ASN A 44 9.15 2.66 3.68
C ASN A 44 9.39 1.21 4.11
N THR A 45 8.32 0.42 4.13
CA THR A 45 8.35 -1.02 4.46
C THR A 45 7.22 -1.73 3.71
N LEU A 46 7.25 -3.06 3.73
CA LEU A 46 6.17 -3.92 3.25
C LEU A 46 5.36 -4.45 4.45
N ILE A 47 4.06 -4.66 4.23
CA ILE A 47 3.13 -5.24 5.21
C ILE A 47 2.35 -6.39 4.58
N GLN A 48 1.92 -7.35 5.39
CA GLN A 48 1.06 -8.45 4.95
C GLN A 48 -0.40 -7.98 4.90
N THR A 49 -1.08 -8.23 3.79
CA THR A 49 -2.45 -7.76 3.53
C THR A 49 -3.40 -8.89 3.13
N SER A 50 -3.00 -10.14 3.36
CA SER A 50 -3.73 -11.34 2.95
C SER A 50 -3.54 -12.47 3.96
N GLY A 51 -4.37 -13.50 3.85
CA GLY A 51 -4.31 -14.67 4.73
C GLY A 51 -4.46 -14.34 6.22
N PRO A 52 -3.83 -15.13 7.11
CA PRO A 52 -4.05 -15.02 8.55
C PRO A 52 -3.67 -13.66 9.13
N ALA A 53 -2.76 -12.93 8.49
CA ALA A 53 -2.34 -11.59 8.91
C ALA A 53 -3.48 -10.56 8.94
N VAL A 54 -4.56 -10.80 8.18
CA VAL A 54 -5.75 -9.94 8.11
C VAL A 54 -7.02 -10.70 8.48
N GLY A 55 -6.89 -11.83 9.18
CA GLY A 55 -8.03 -12.66 9.63
C GLY A 55 -8.63 -13.57 8.56
N LEU A 56 -7.94 -13.79 7.44
CA LEU A 56 -8.38 -14.73 6.39
C LEU A 56 -7.70 -16.11 6.52
N PRO A 57 -8.30 -17.17 5.95
CA PRO A 57 -7.64 -18.46 5.78
C PRO A 57 -6.27 -18.38 5.09
N GLU A 58 -5.39 -19.35 5.37
CA GLU A 58 -4.09 -19.46 4.71
C GLU A 58 -4.22 -19.55 3.18
N GLY A 59 -3.37 -18.78 2.48
CA GLY A 59 -3.39 -18.70 1.01
C GLY A 59 -4.51 -17.84 0.42
N GLN A 60 -5.47 -17.36 1.22
CA GLN A 60 -6.54 -16.52 0.72
C GLN A 60 -6.05 -15.09 0.44
N MET A 61 -6.28 -14.60 -0.77
CA MET A 61 -5.98 -13.24 -1.19
C MET A 61 -6.79 -12.23 -0.36
N GLY A 62 -6.15 -11.10 -0.04
CA GLY A 62 -6.85 -9.94 0.53
C GLY A 62 -7.82 -9.32 -0.47
N ASN A 63 -8.69 -8.44 0.02
CA ASN A 63 -9.64 -7.67 -0.78
C ASN A 63 -9.89 -6.31 -0.12
N SER A 64 -10.60 -5.43 -0.84
CA SER A 64 -10.84 -4.05 -0.37
C SER A 64 -11.61 -4.01 0.95
N GLU A 65 -12.62 -4.86 1.18
CA GLU A 65 -13.42 -4.86 2.41
C GLU A 65 -12.58 -5.23 3.62
N VAL A 66 -11.92 -6.39 3.57
CA VAL A 66 -11.04 -6.87 4.65
C VAL A 66 -9.88 -5.89 4.87
N GLY A 67 -9.31 -5.34 3.80
CA GLY A 67 -8.23 -4.37 3.88
C GLY A 67 -8.63 -3.07 4.59
N HIS A 68 -9.73 -2.44 4.20
CA HIS A 68 -10.19 -1.20 4.83
C HIS A 68 -10.63 -1.43 6.27
N LEU A 69 -11.21 -2.60 6.58
CA LEU A 69 -11.59 -2.96 7.95
C LEU A 69 -10.37 -3.14 8.87
N ASN A 70 -9.26 -3.70 8.37
CA ASN A 70 -8.03 -3.85 9.17
C ASN A 70 -7.24 -2.54 9.32
N ILE A 71 -7.40 -1.60 8.38
CA ILE A 71 -6.75 -0.28 8.43
C ILE A 71 -7.43 0.65 9.44
N GLY A 72 -8.77 0.60 9.51
CA GLY A 72 -9.59 1.43 10.40
C GLY A 72 -9.57 0.95 11.84
#